data_AF-A0A6C0B157-F1
#
_entry.id   AF-A0A6C0B157-F1
#
_cell.length_a   1.000
_cell.length_b   1.000
_cell.length_c   1.000
_cell.angle_alpha   90.00
_cell.angle_beta   90.00
_cell.angle_gamma   90.00
#
_symmetry.space_group_name_H-M   'P 1'
#
loop_
_entity.id
_entity.type
_entity.pdbx_description
1 polymer ?
#
loop_
_entity_poly.entity_id
_entity_poly.type
_entity_poly.pdbx_seq_one_letter_code
_entity_poly.pdbx_strand_id
1 'polypeptide(L)'
;MESIIPARDISVIIPQILAFIPKEEVLLRNELTVYNDSLFNQSPESRRTTYCWLPVQNILQKNIPVFQHDWQKKVHALFCNE
;
A
#
# COMPACT_ATOMS: atom_id res chain seq x y z
N MET A 1 7.13 -16.57 23.22
CA MET A 1 6.55 -15.22 23.22
C MET A 1 6.20 -14.90 21.79
N GLU A 2 4.98 -15.22 21.38
CA GLU A 2 4.47 -14.78 20.08
C GLU A 2 4.28 -13.27 20.16
N SER A 3 5.14 -12.52 19.48
CA SER A 3 4.90 -11.11 19.25
C SER A 3 3.62 -11.00 18.45
N ILE A 4 2.54 -10.58 19.11
CA ILE A 4 1.31 -10.13 18.47
C ILE A 4 1.64 -8.79 17.80
N ILE A 5 2.41 -8.86 16.70
CA ILE A 5 2.48 -7.77 15.74
C ILE A 5 1.06 -7.73 15.15
N PRO A 6 0.31 -6.63 15.28
CA PRO A 6 -1.01 -6.55 14.68
C PRO A 6 -0.85 -6.89 13.20
N ALA A 7 -1.42 -8.01 12.80
CA ALA A 7 -1.08 -8.64 11.55
C ALA A 7 -1.44 -7.68 10.41
N ARG A 8 -0.39 -7.15 9.77
CA ARG A 8 -0.43 -6.03 8.85
C ARG A 8 -1.32 -6.39 7.66
N ASP A 9 -2.46 -5.73 7.54
CA ASP A 9 -3.44 -5.99 6.49
C ASP A 9 -3.31 -4.95 5.38
N ILE A 10 -3.05 -5.41 4.16
CA ILE A 10 -2.85 -4.51 3.03
C ILE A 10 -4.10 -3.67 2.70
N SER A 11 -5.31 -4.17 3.00
CA SER A 11 -6.57 -3.43 2.80
C SER A 11 -6.74 -2.25 3.77
N VAL A 12 -6.00 -2.24 4.88
CA VAL A 12 -5.95 -1.10 5.83
C VAL A 12 -4.82 -0.14 5.49
N ILE A 13 -3.76 -0.64 4.86
CA ILE A 13 -2.57 0.14 4.49
C ILE A 13 -2.81 0.95 3.21
N ILE A 14 -3.50 0.39 2.20
CA ILE A 14 -3.77 1.13 0.96
C ILE A 14 -4.54 2.46 1.22
N PRO A 15 -5.62 2.50 2.03
CA PRO A 15 -6.29 3.76 2.38
C PRO A 15 -5.38 4.78 3.07
N GLN A 16 -4.45 4.33 3.93
CA GLN A 16 -3.49 5.22 4.59
C GLN A 16 -2.46 5.77 3.60
N ILE A 17 -1.98 4.93 2.67
CA ILE A 17 -1.12 5.37 1.57
C ILE A 17 -1.83 6.44 0.72
N LEU A 18 -3.09 6.20 0.36
CA LEU A 18 -3.92 7.13 -0.42
C LEU A 18 -4.15 8.49 0.27
N ALA A 19 -4.07 8.54 1.61
CA ALA A 19 -4.17 9.79 2.36
C ALA A 19 -2.90 10.66 2.23
N PHE A 20 -1.74 10.06 1.97
CA PHE A 20 -0.49 10.80 1.74
C PHE A 20 -0.30 11.23 0.29
N ILE A 21 -0.83 10.46 -0.66
CA ILE A 21 -0.67 10.75 -2.08
C ILE A 21 -1.46 12.03 -2.45
N PRO A 22 -0.85 13.03 -3.09
CA PRO A 22 -1.54 14.25 -3.52
C PRO A 22 -2.60 13.95 -4.58
N LYS A 23 -3.61 14.83 -4.74
CA LYS A 23 -4.76 14.57 -5.63
C LYS A 23 -4.37 14.60 -7.11
N GLU A 24 -3.27 15.26 -7.42
CA GLU A 24 -2.66 15.40 -8.74
C GLU A 24 -2.16 14.05 -9.29
N GLU A 25 -1.79 13.12 -8.41
CA GLU A 25 -1.31 11.77 -8.77
C GLU A 25 -2.50 10.82 -9.07
N VAL A 26 -3.34 11.23 -10.01
CA VAL A 26 -4.61 10.55 -10.33
C VAL A 26 -4.38 9.09 -10.75
N LEU A 27 -3.35 8.82 -11.56
CA LEU A 27 -3.04 7.47 -12.05
C LEU A 27 -2.69 6.53 -10.90
N LEU A 28 -1.74 6.92 -10.04
CA LEU A 28 -1.34 6.15 -8.87
C LEU A 28 -2.51 5.91 -7.92
N ARG A 29 -3.29 6.95 -7.62
CA ARG A 29 -4.48 6.84 -6.75
C ARG A 29 -5.49 5.87 -7.33
N ASN A 30 -5.72 5.91 -8.64
CA ASN A 30 -6.68 5.03 -9.30
C ASN A 30 -6.21 3.57 -9.30
N GLU A 31 -4.95 3.30 -9.64
CA GLU A 31 -4.39 1.94 -9.61
C GLU A 31 -4.47 1.32 -8.20
N LEU A 32 -4.14 2.09 -7.16
CA LEU A 32 -4.26 1.65 -5.77
C LEU A 32 -5.71 1.42 -5.34
N THR A 33 -6.63 2.29 -5.75
CA THR A 33 -8.05 2.17 -5.41
C THR A 33 -8.66 0.93 -6.06
N VAL A 34 -8.42 0.72 -7.36
CA VAL A 34 -8.88 -0.46 -8.10
C VAL A 34 -8.33 -1.75 -7.47
N TYR A 35 -7.04 -1.74 -7.09
CA TYR A 35 -6.46 -2.89 -6.41
C TYR A 35 -7.07 -3.10 -5.02
N ASN A 36 -7.30 -2.04 -4.23
CA ASN A 36 -7.95 -2.14 -2.93
C ASN A 36 -9.35 -2.77 -3.03
N ASP A 37 -10.13 -2.38 -4.03
CA ASP A 37 -11.46 -2.96 -4.27
C ASP A 37 -11.37 -4.44 -4.63
N SER A 38 -10.32 -4.86 -5.36
CA SER A 38 -10.08 -6.27 -5.68
C SER A 38 -9.77 -7.14 -4.45
N LEU A 39 -9.29 -6.52 -3.36
CA LEU A 39 -9.02 -7.22 -2.09
C LEU A 39 -10.28 -7.57 -1.31
N PHE A 40 -11.44 -6.97 -1.62
CA PHE A 40 -12.69 -7.23 -0.92
C PHE A 40 -13.04 -8.73 -0.87
N ASN A 41 -12.72 -9.45 -1.95
CA ASN A 41 -12.95 -10.89 -2.08
C ASN A 41 -11.84 -11.78 -1.50
N GLN A 42 -10.74 -11.21 -1.03
CA GLN A 42 -9.61 -11.98 -0.46
C GLN A 42 -9.82 -12.23 1.02
N SER A 43 -9.37 -13.39 1.51
CA SER A 43 -9.42 -13.70 2.95
C SER A 43 -8.45 -12.80 3.74
N PRO A 44 -8.71 -12.53 5.03
CA PRO A 44 -7.82 -11.73 5.88
C PRO A 44 -6.40 -12.32 5.96
N GLU A 45 -6.27 -13.64 5.91
CA GLU A 45 -4.98 -14.32 5.90
C GLU A 45 -4.22 -14.04 4.59
N SER A 46 -4.88 -14.17 3.44
CA SER A 46 -4.29 -13.84 2.14
C SER A 46 -3.83 -12.38 2.06
N ARG A 47 -4.60 -11.43 2.62
CA ARG A 47 -4.25 -9.99 2.67
C ARG A 47 -2.99 -9.67 3.48
N ARG A 48 -2.54 -10.61 4.33
CA ARG A 48 -1.31 -10.50 5.12
C ARG A 48 -0.12 -11.17 4.43
N THR A 49 -0.35 -12.00 3.41
CA THR A 49 0.72 -12.68 2.67
C THR A 49 1.36 -11.78 1.63
N THR A 50 2.63 -12.03 1.32
CA THR A 50 3.37 -11.34 0.26
C THR A 50 2.62 -11.29 -1.08
N TYR A 51 1.75 -12.27 -1.36
CA TYR A 51 0.94 -12.31 -2.58
C TYR A 51 0.07 -11.06 -2.76
N CYS A 52 -0.55 -10.55 -1.69
CA CYS A 52 -1.36 -9.34 -1.78
C CYS A 52 -0.54 -8.05 -1.64
N TRP A 53 0.70 -8.14 -1.14
CA TRP A 53 1.59 -7.00 -0.93
C TRP A 53 2.44 -6.66 -2.15
N LEU A 54 2.88 -7.68 -2.89
CA LEU A 54 3.71 -7.54 -4.09
C LEU A 54 3.05 -6.66 -5.17
N PRO A 55 1.74 -6.79 -5.48
CA PRO A 55 1.09 -5.92 -6.46
C PRO A 55 1.10 -4.45 -6.04
N VAL A 56 0.92 -4.16 -4.74
CA VAL A 56 0.99 -2.78 -4.22
C VAL A 56 2.40 -2.24 -4.36
N GLN A 57 3.42 -3.03 -4.02
CA GLN A 57 4.81 -2.64 -4.22
C GLN A 57 5.10 -2.31 -5.68
N ASN A 58 4.62 -3.14 -6.61
CA ASN A 58 4.82 -2.92 -8.05
C ASN A 58 4.14 -1.63 -8.53
N ILE A 59 2.90 -1.35 -8.07
CA ILE A 59 2.19 -0.10 -8.36
C ILE A 59 3.00 1.10 -7.84
N LEU A 60 3.50 1.03 -6.60
CA LEU A 60 4.31 2.11 -6.01
C LEU A 60 5.61 2.33 -6.80
N GLN A 61 6.37 1.28 -7.11
CA GLN A 61 7.64 1.40 -7.84
C GLN A 61 7.45 1.92 -9.27
N LYS A 62 6.36 1.53 -9.93
CA LYS A 62 6.02 2.00 -11.28
C LYS A 62 5.72 3.49 -11.32
N ASN A 63 5.00 4.01 -10.32
CA ASN A 63 4.56 5.41 -10.29
C ASN A 63 5.51 6.33 -9.49
N ILE A 64 6.35 5.78 -8.62
CA ILE A 64 7.31 6.50 -7.78
C ILE A 64 8.73 5.98 -8.11
N PRO A 65 9.28 6.32 -9.29
CA PRO A 65 10.61 5.86 -9.67
C PRO A 65 11.72 6.54 -8.85
N VAL A 66 11.47 7.73 -8.32
CA VAL A 66 12.42 8.50 -7.49
C VAL A 66 11.66 9.19 -6.34
N PHE A 67 12.17 9.04 -5.11
CA PHE A 67 11.63 9.66 -3.89
C PHE A 67 12.07 11.12 -3.77
N GLN A 68 11.50 12.00 -4.61
CA GLN A 68 11.80 13.44 -4.61
C GLN A 68 10.91 14.23 -3.64
N HIS A 69 9.69 13.75 -3.37
CA HIS A 69 8.71 14.45 -2.56
C HIS A 69 8.51 13.82 -1.18
N ASP A 70 8.18 14.65 -0.18
CA ASP A 70 7.93 14.20 1.20
C ASP A 70 6.83 13.13 1.32
N TRP A 71 5.77 13.24 0.52
CA TRP A 71 4.70 12.25 0.54
C TRP A 71 5.18 10.87 0.08
N GLN A 72 6.12 10.81 -0.87
CA GLN A 72 6.67 9.55 -1.37
C GLN A 72 7.50 8.86 -0.28
N LYS A 73 8.26 9.64 0.50
CA LYS A 73 9.00 9.14 1.67
C LYS A 73 8.05 8.63 2.76
N LYS A 74 6.95 9.34 3.01
CA LYS A 74 5.90 8.89 3.96
C LYS A 74 5.22 7.60 3.51
N VAL A 75 4.93 7.48 2.21
CA VAL A 75 4.38 6.24 1.62
C VAL A 75 5.38 5.10 1.76
N HIS A 76 6.67 5.32 1.50
CA HIS A 76 7.71 4.32 1.70
C HIS A 76 7.82 3.90 3.17
N ALA A 77 7.89 4.85 4.10
CA ALA A 77 7.95 4.57 5.54
C ALA A 77 6.76 3.72 6.00
N LEU A 78 5.54 4.13 5.62
CA LEU A 78 4.32 3.38 5.90
C LEU A 78 4.35 1.98 5.27
N PHE A 79 4.87 1.84 4.05
CA PHE A 79 4.94 0.58 3.30
C PHE A 79 6.07 -0.36 3.79
N CYS A 80 7.15 0.18 4.33
CA CYS A 80 8.28 -0.59 4.88
C CYS A 80 8.18 -0.80 6.40
N ASN A 81 7.18 -0.21 7.05
CA ASN A 81 7.01 -0.22 8.50
C ASN A 81 8.20 0.46 9.23
N GLU A 82 8.68 1.55 8.64
CA GLU A 82 9.71 2.45 9.17
C GLU A 82 9.11 3.72 9.77
#